data_AF-A0A819Y139-F1
#
_entry.id   AF-A0A819Y139-F1
#
_cell.length_a   1.000
_cell.length_b   1.000
_cell.length_c   1.000
_cell.angle_alpha   90.00
_cell.angle_beta   90.00
_cell.angle_gamma   90.00
#
_symmetry.space_group_name_H-M   'P 1'
#
loop_
_entity.id
_entity.type
_entity.pdbx_description
1 polymer ?
#
loop_
_entity_poly.entity_id
_entity_poly.type
_entity_poly.pdbx_seq_one_letter_code
_entity_poly.pdbx_strand_id
1 'polypeptide(L)'
;MLSIISFNRSVSYHKVFTFLTSTIRQSTSTSSDIISNKDLEHRDRLNITRKMRLLGLQSNQARQALSIYDDYVYRQKKLPDLRMFAVAINCAMIAEDLAKGREIHQFIECNFPHFKDNLMLKQQLRYFYIKCNDKLSADKLFQQSSTIKHTQTKTQQKTKINKS
;
A
#
# COMPACT_ATOMS: atom_id res chain seq x y z
N MET A 1 -21.44 -21.85 20.61
CA MET A 1 -21.50 -21.58 19.17
C MET A 1 -21.54 -20.07 18.96
N LEU A 2 -20.46 -19.45 18.48
CA LEU A 2 -20.52 -18.10 17.92
C LEU A 2 -19.70 -18.09 16.64
N SER A 3 -20.41 -18.32 15.54
CA SER A 3 -19.89 -18.22 14.18
C SER A 3 -20.05 -16.79 13.68
N ILE A 4 -18.93 -16.23 13.22
CA ILE A 4 -18.76 -15.47 11.98
C ILE A 4 -19.53 -14.13 11.87
N ILE A 5 -18.79 -13.03 11.98
CA ILE A 5 -19.04 -11.84 11.16
C ILE A 5 -17.77 -11.53 10.37
N SER A 6 -17.61 -12.23 9.24
CA SER A 6 -16.75 -11.80 8.14
C SER A 6 -17.46 -10.66 7.42
N PHE A 7 -17.17 -9.43 7.83
CA PHE A 7 -17.72 -8.23 7.21
C PHE A 7 -17.16 -8.08 5.78
N ASN A 8 -18.08 -8.18 4.83
CA ASN A 8 -17.84 -8.29 3.40
C ASN A 8 -17.44 -6.92 2.80
N ARG A 9 -16.17 -6.51 2.96
CA ARG A 9 -15.60 -5.24 2.40
C ARG A 9 -15.28 -5.31 0.90
N SER A 10 -15.40 -6.48 0.26
CA SER A 10 -15.03 -6.70 -1.15
C SER A 10 -15.93 -5.95 -2.15
N VAL A 11 -17.17 -5.61 -1.76
CA VAL A 11 -18.19 -5.05 -2.66
C VAL A 11 -17.95 -3.57 -3.02
N SER A 12 -17.15 -2.84 -2.25
CA SER A 12 -16.91 -1.40 -2.51
C SER A 12 -15.93 -1.14 -3.65
N TYR A 13 -15.01 -2.08 -3.92
CA TYR A 13 -13.94 -1.90 -4.93
C TYR A 13 -14.48 -1.98 -6.37
N HIS A 14 -15.49 -2.82 -6.62
CA HIS A 14 -16.11 -2.96 -7.94
C HIS A 14 -16.87 -1.70 -8.39
N LYS A 15 -17.45 -0.95 -7.44
CA LYS A 15 -18.23 0.27 -7.75
C LYS A 15 -17.35 1.44 -8.21
N VAL A 16 -16.11 1.52 -7.72
CA VAL A 16 -15.13 2.52 -8.17
C VAL A 16 -14.73 2.25 -9.62
N PHE A 17 -14.59 0.98 -10.01
CA PHE A 17 -14.19 0.57 -11.36
C PHE A 17 -15.28 0.80 -12.41
N THR A 18 -16.55 0.46 -12.12
CA THR A 18 -17.65 0.63 -13.08
C THR A 18 -17.95 2.09 -13.45
N PHE A 19 -17.58 3.06 -12.61
CA PHE A 19 -17.85 4.49 -12.87
C PHE A 19 -16.76 5.18 -13.69
N LEU A 20 -15.51 4.69 -13.63
CA LEU A 20 -14.39 5.31 -14.36
C LEU A 20 -14.44 5.00 -15.85
N THR A 21 -14.88 3.80 -16.25
CA THR A 21 -15.06 3.45 -17.66
C THR A 21 -16.23 4.21 -18.31
N SER A 22 -17.26 4.59 -17.55
CA SER A 22 -18.36 5.42 -18.05
C SER A 22 -17.99 6.90 -18.20
N THR A 23 -17.08 7.43 -17.36
CA THR A 23 -16.70 8.86 -17.38
C THR A 23 -15.79 9.20 -18.57
N ILE A 24 -15.00 8.24 -19.07
CA ILE A 24 -14.13 8.44 -20.25
C ILE A 24 -14.95 8.65 -21.54
N ARG A 25 -16.27 8.39 -21.54
CA ARG A 25 -17.11 8.47 -22.75
C ARG A 25 -17.83 9.81 -22.96
N GLN A 26 -17.78 10.79 -22.06
CA GLN A 26 -18.69 11.97 -22.14
C GLN A 26 -18.09 13.39 -22.07
N SER A 27 -16.77 13.59 -22.06
CA SER A 27 -16.22 14.96 -22.05
C SER A 27 -15.35 15.27 -23.26
N THR A 28 -15.96 15.89 -24.27
CA THR A 28 -15.28 16.68 -25.30
C THR A 28 -14.79 17.99 -24.68
N SER A 29 -13.59 18.00 -24.10
CA SER A 29 -12.91 19.20 -23.60
C SER A 29 -11.64 19.48 -24.39
N THR A 30 -11.31 20.76 -24.59
CA THR A 30 -10.16 21.22 -25.37
C THR A 30 -8.81 20.80 -24.73
N SER A 31 -7.76 20.69 -25.55
CA SER A 31 -6.44 20.18 -25.12
C SER A 31 -5.78 21.05 -24.02
N SER A 32 -6.01 22.37 -24.01
CA SER A 32 -5.49 23.30 -23.00
C SER A 32 -6.13 23.11 -21.62
N ASP A 33 -7.45 22.88 -21.58
CA ASP A 33 -8.21 22.74 -20.33
C ASP A 33 -7.93 21.39 -19.65
N ILE A 34 -7.65 20.36 -20.46
CA ILE A 34 -7.21 19.04 -19.99
C ILE A 34 -5.84 19.11 -19.31
N ILE A 35 -4.90 19.89 -19.85
CA ILE A 35 -3.55 20.04 -19.29
C ILE A 35 -3.61 20.76 -17.94
N SER A 36 -4.35 21.88 -17.86
CA SER A 36 -4.52 22.64 -16.61
C SER A 36 -5.15 21.80 -15.48
N ASN A 37 -6.17 21.00 -15.78
CA ASN A 37 -6.81 20.12 -14.79
C ASN A 37 -5.89 18.99 -14.31
N LYS A 38 -5.13 18.35 -15.21
CA LYS A 38 -4.18 17.29 -14.83
C LYS A 38 -3.05 17.82 -13.95
N ASP A 39 -2.57 19.03 -14.23
CA ASP A 39 -1.51 19.67 -13.45
C ASP A 39 -2.00 20.03 -12.04
N LEU A 40 -3.25 20.49 -11.92
CA LEU A 40 -3.87 20.78 -10.63
C LEU A 40 -4.05 19.50 -9.79
N GLU A 41 -4.55 18.42 -10.39
CA GLU A 41 -4.70 17.13 -9.71
C GLU A 41 -3.34 16.53 -9.28
N HIS A 42 -2.31 16.67 -10.11
CA HIS A 42 -0.96 16.25 -9.77
C HIS A 42 -0.42 17.04 -8.57
N ARG A 43 -0.58 18.37 -8.59
CA ARG A 43 -0.16 19.26 -7.52
C ARG A 43 -0.88 18.96 -6.20
N ASP A 44 -2.20 18.78 -6.25
CA ASP A 44 -3.02 18.44 -5.08
C ASP A 44 -2.56 17.14 -4.44
N ARG A 45 -2.36 16.10 -5.25
CA ARG A 45 -1.87 14.80 -4.78
C ARG A 45 -0.47 14.90 -4.16
N LEU A 46 0.42 15.70 -4.75
CA LEU A 46 1.76 15.93 -4.23
C LEU A 46 1.71 16.65 -2.87
N ASN A 47 0.86 17.67 -2.75
CA ASN A 47 0.66 18.42 -1.52
C ASN A 47 0.11 17.52 -0.40
N ILE A 48 -0.88 16.68 -0.72
CA ILE A 48 -1.45 15.72 0.23
C ILE A 48 -0.41 14.67 0.64
N THR A 49 0.34 14.11 -0.31
CA THR A 49 1.42 13.14 -0.02
C THR A 49 2.48 13.75 0.90
N ARG A 50 2.88 15.01 0.64
CA ARG A 50 3.82 15.73 1.51
C ARG A 50 3.25 15.91 2.91
N LYS A 51 2.00 16.38 3.03
CA LYS A 51 1.33 16.56 4.31
C LYS A 51 1.27 15.26 5.11
N MET A 52 0.85 14.17 4.47
CA MET A 52 0.82 12.84 5.10
C MET A 52 2.21 12.43 5.59
N ARG A 53 3.26 12.65 4.78
CA ARG A 53 4.64 12.32 5.17
C ARG A 53 5.09 13.11 6.39
N LEU A 54 4.82 14.41 6.44
CA LEU A 54 5.18 15.26 7.58
C LEU A 54 4.50 14.78 8.87
N LEU A 55 3.20 14.49 8.81
CA LEU A 55 2.45 13.92 9.94
C LEU A 55 2.98 12.54 10.34
N GLY A 56 3.32 11.70 9.37
CA GLY A 56 3.84 10.35 9.61
C GLY A 56 5.23 10.31 10.26
N LEU A 57 6.02 11.39 10.19
CA LEU A 57 7.29 11.49 10.93
C LEU A 57 7.08 11.70 12.43
N GLN A 58 5.91 12.20 12.82
CA GLN A 58 5.55 12.42 14.20
C GLN A 58 4.77 11.19 14.69
N SER A 59 5.37 10.40 15.59
CA SER A 59 4.80 9.13 16.07
C SER A 59 3.35 9.27 16.58
N ASN A 60 2.99 10.41 17.17
CA ASN A 60 1.64 10.67 17.67
C ASN A 60 0.62 11.09 16.59
N GLN A 61 1.03 11.28 15.34
CA GLN A 61 0.18 11.82 14.26
C GLN A 61 0.04 10.88 13.05
N ALA A 62 0.63 9.68 13.10
CA ALA A 62 0.50 8.69 12.03
C ALA A 62 -0.96 8.31 11.73
N ARG A 63 -1.84 8.25 12.74
CA ARG A 63 -3.29 8.03 12.54
C ARG A 63 -3.96 9.18 11.80
N GLN A 64 -3.55 10.42 12.06
CA GLN A 64 -4.07 11.58 11.34
C GLN A 64 -3.66 11.54 9.86
N ALA A 65 -2.42 11.14 9.57
CA ALA A 65 -1.97 10.93 8.20
C ALA A 65 -2.82 9.87 7.46
N LEU A 66 -3.19 8.78 8.14
CA LEU A 66 -4.08 7.75 7.61
C LEU A 66 -5.50 8.26 7.39
N SER A 67 -6.02 9.12 8.26
CA SER A 67 -7.33 9.76 8.03
C SER A 67 -7.33 10.63 6.78
N ILE A 68 -6.24 11.35 6.51
CA ILE A 68 -6.11 12.16 5.28
C ILE A 68 -6.08 11.25 4.05
N TYR A 69 -5.38 10.11 4.13
CA TYR A 69 -5.39 9.10 3.07
C TYR A 69 -6.82 8.59 2.81
N ASP A 70 -7.56 8.27 3.86
CA ASP A 70 -8.94 7.78 3.73
C ASP A 70 -9.88 8.79 3.12
N ASP A 71 -9.74 10.06 3.50
CA ASP A 71 -10.51 11.14 2.89
C ASP A 71 -10.16 11.29 1.40
N TYR A 72 -8.89 11.16 1.02
CA TYR A 72 -8.46 11.23 -0.37
C TYR A 72 -8.99 10.06 -1.21
N VAL A 73 -8.89 8.83 -0.71
CA VAL A 73 -9.27 7.62 -1.46
C VAL A 73 -10.77 7.38 -1.45
N TYR A 74 -11.41 7.46 -0.29
CA TYR A 74 -12.78 6.99 -0.12
C TYR A 74 -13.81 8.11 -0.21
N ARG A 75 -13.53 9.28 0.39
CA ARG A 75 -14.47 10.41 0.31
C ARG A 75 -14.35 11.15 -1.01
N GLN A 76 -13.14 11.50 -1.41
CA GLN A 76 -12.88 12.22 -2.65
C GLN A 76 -12.81 11.30 -3.88
N LYS A 77 -12.77 9.97 -3.69
CA LYS A 77 -12.70 8.97 -4.76
C LYS A 77 -11.50 9.17 -5.70
N LYS A 78 -10.39 9.66 -5.17
CA LYS A 78 -9.16 9.92 -5.95
C LYS A 78 -8.22 8.73 -5.87
N LEU A 79 -7.52 8.45 -6.97
CA LEU A 79 -6.58 7.34 -7.06
C LEU A 79 -5.21 7.73 -6.48
N PRO A 80 -4.67 6.98 -5.49
CA PRO A 80 -3.31 7.20 -5.00
C PRO A 80 -2.26 6.83 -6.05
N ASP A 81 -1.07 7.42 -5.94
CA ASP A 81 0.11 6.95 -6.64
C ASP A 81 0.97 6.04 -5.74
N LEU A 82 2.00 5.41 -6.32
CA LEU A 82 2.90 4.51 -5.59
C LEU A 82 3.61 5.18 -4.41
N ARG A 83 3.86 6.50 -4.49
CA ARG A 83 4.49 7.26 -3.40
C ARG A 83 3.52 7.48 -2.25
N MET A 84 2.27 7.78 -2.53
CA MET A 84 1.23 7.92 -1.51
C MET A 84 0.98 6.60 -0.78
N PHE A 85 0.94 5.46 -1.49
CA PHE A 85 0.87 4.13 -0.85
C PHE A 85 2.05 3.88 0.08
N ALA A 86 3.26 4.18 -0.37
CA ALA A 86 4.46 4.06 0.45
C ALA A 86 4.33 4.88 1.75
N VAL A 87 3.89 6.14 1.67
CA VAL A 87 3.68 6.96 2.87
C VAL A 87 2.57 6.36 3.76
N ALA A 88 1.46 5.92 3.20
CA ALA A 88 0.35 5.35 3.95
C ALA A 88 0.75 4.06 4.69
N ILE A 89 1.49 3.15 4.04
CA ILE A 89 2.02 1.94 4.69
C ILE A 89 2.99 2.30 5.82
N ASN A 90 3.84 3.32 5.64
CA ASN A 90 4.72 3.79 6.72
C ASN A 90 3.91 4.27 7.93
N CYS A 91 2.85 5.04 7.68
CA CYS A 91 1.99 5.55 8.74
C CYS A 91 1.24 4.41 9.45
N ALA A 92 0.75 3.40 8.71
CA ALA A 92 0.15 2.20 9.30
C ALA A 92 1.15 1.42 10.16
N MET A 93 2.40 1.32 9.71
CA MET A 93 3.48 0.70 10.48
C MET A 93 3.77 1.45 11.79
N ILE A 94 3.89 2.79 11.75
CA ILE A 94 4.16 3.62 12.93
C ILE A 94 2.97 3.61 13.90
N ALA A 95 1.75 3.59 13.40
CA ALA A 95 0.53 3.49 14.20
C ALA A 95 0.26 2.06 14.72
N GLU A 96 1.09 1.09 14.34
CA GLU A 96 0.91 -0.36 14.58
C GLU A 96 -0.47 -0.87 14.13
N ASP A 97 -1.01 -0.29 13.06
CA ASP A 97 -2.33 -0.60 12.53
C ASP A 97 -2.24 -1.65 11.42
N LEU A 98 -2.14 -2.92 11.85
CA LEU A 98 -2.04 -4.07 10.96
C LEU A 98 -3.28 -4.21 10.06
N ALA A 99 -4.47 -3.90 10.59
CA ALA A 99 -5.71 -3.98 9.82
C ALA A 99 -5.69 -2.98 8.67
N LYS A 100 -5.27 -1.74 8.95
CA LYS A 100 -5.20 -0.70 7.92
C LYS A 100 -4.16 -0.99 6.86
N GLY A 101 -2.97 -1.44 7.23
CA GLY A 101 -1.95 -1.77 6.24
C GLY A 101 -2.33 -2.97 5.37
N ARG A 102 -3.08 -3.96 5.89
CA ARG A 102 -3.66 -5.04 5.06
C ARG A 102 -4.69 -4.53 4.07
N GLU A 103 -5.57 -3.63 4.50
CA GLU A 103 -6.57 -2.99 3.62
C GLU A 103 -5.88 -2.25 2.46
N ILE A 104 -4.83 -1.47 2.75
CA ILE A 104 -4.05 -0.76 1.74
C ILE A 104 -3.33 -1.77 0.82
N HIS A 105 -2.72 -2.82 1.37
CA HIS A 105 -2.04 -3.85 0.58
C HIS A 105 -3.00 -4.55 -0.39
N GLN A 106 -4.19 -4.93 0.07
CA GLN A 106 -5.22 -5.54 -0.77
C GLN A 106 -5.68 -4.58 -1.87
N PHE A 107 -5.86 -3.29 -1.55
CA PHE A 107 -6.18 -2.28 -2.56
C PHE A 107 -5.10 -2.21 -3.65
N ILE A 108 -3.82 -2.24 -3.26
CA ILE A 108 -2.69 -2.23 -4.20
C ILE A 108 -2.73 -3.49 -5.08
N GLU A 109 -2.88 -4.68 -4.50
CA GLU A 109 -2.92 -5.94 -5.25
C GLU A 109 -4.07 -5.99 -6.27
N CYS A 110 -5.25 -5.47 -5.92
CA CYS A 110 -6.41 -5.47 -6.79
C CYS A 110 -6.34 -4.43 -7.93
N ASN A 111 -5.67 -3.30 -7.73
CA ASN A 111 -5.72 -2.16 -8.66
C ASN A 111 -4.40 -1.90 -9.40
N PHE A 112 -3.27 -2.42 -8.89
CA PHE A 112 -1.93 -2.14 -9.41
C PHE A 112 -1.16 -3.45 -9.60
N PRO A 113 -1.50 -4.28 -10.62
CA PRO A 113 -0.91 -5.61 -10.79
C PRO A 113 0.63 -5.58 -10.91
N HIS A 114 1.20 -4.48 -11.44
CA HIS A 114 2.64 -4.26 -11.58
C HIS A 114 3.34 -3.74 -10.32
N PHE A 115 2.64 -3.60 -9.18
CA PHE A 115 3.30 -3.16 -7.94
C PHE A 115 4.44 -4.12 -7.52
N LYS A 116 4.36 -5.40 -7.94
CA LYS A 116 5.38 -6.43 -7.68
C LYS A 116 6.71 -6.18 -8.41
N ASP A 117 6.77 -5.22 -9.32
CA ASP A 117 8.01 -4.78 -9.95
C ASP A 117 8.60 -3.56 -9.22
N ASN A 118 7.81 -2.89 -8.38
CA ASN A 118 8.26 -1.76 -7.58
C ASN A 118 8.97 -2.24 -6.29
N LEU A 119 10.30 -2.32 -6.35
CA LEU A 119 11.13 -2.79 -5.23
C LEU A 119 10.90 -1.98 -3.94
N MET A 120 10.76 -0.66 -4.06
CA MET A 120 10.55 0.24 -2.92
C MET A 120 9.28 -0.13 -2.15
N LEU A 121 8.14 -0.24 -2.86
CA LEU A 121 6.85 -0.52 -2.25
C LEU A 121 6.81 -1.94 -1.65
N LYS A 122 7.40 -2.93 -2.32
CA LYS A 122 7.53 -4.30 -1.80
C LYS A 122 8.35 -4.37 -0.53
N GLN A 123 9.52 -3.72 -0.54
CA GLN A 123 10.39 -3.72 0.63
C GLN A 123 9.70 -3.07 1.81
N GLN A 124 8.97 -1.99 1.57
CA GLN A 124 8.22 -1.30 2.60
C GLN A 124 7.05 -2.12 3.17
N LEU A 125 6.26 -2.78 2.31
CA LEU A 125 5.22 -3.71 2.75
C LEU A 125 5.78 -4.83 3.62
N ARG A 126 6.94 -5.38 3.24
CA ARG A 126 7.62 -6.39 4.05
C ARG A 126 8.00 -5.84 5.43
N TYR A 127 8.65 -4.68 5.50
CA TYR A 127 9.01 -4.07 6.77
C TYR A 127 7.78 -3.80 7.65
N PHE A 128 6.68 -3.34 7.06
CA PHE A 128 5.40 -3.17 7.73
C PHE A 128 4.91 -4.48 8.37
N TYR A 129 4.85 -5.58 7.61
CA TYR A 129 4.38 -6.86 8.11
C TYR A 129 5.30 -7.43 9.22
N ILE A 130 6.61 -7.27 9.09
CA ILE A 130 7.57 -7.66 10.15
C ILE A 130 7.31 -6.87 11.42
N LYS A 131 7.18 -5.54 11.32
CA LYS A 131 6.95 -4.65 12.46
C LYS A 131 5.60 -4.91 13.15
N CYS A 132 4.58 -5.24 12.38
CA CYS A 132 3.26 -5.59 12.89
C CYS A 132 3.13 -7.09 13.26
N ASN A 133 4.25 -7.81 13.41
CA ASN A 133 4.31 -9.22 13.84
C ASN A 133 3.61 -10.25 12.93
N ASP A 134 3.35 -9.92 11.66
CA ASP A 134 2.79 -10.85 10.67
C ASP A 134 3.89 -11.37 9.72
N LYS A 135 4.76 -12.22 10.28
CA LYS A 135 5.92 -12.77 9.57
C LYS A 135 5.53 -13.60 8.33
N LEU A 136 4.41 -14.31 8.39
CA LEU A 136 3.94 -15.14 7.28
C LEU A 136 3.63 -14.29 6.03
N SER A 137 2.97 -13.15 6.21
CA SER A 137 2.71 -12.21 5.12
C SER A 137 4.01 -11.56 4.59
N ALA A 138 4.96 -11.26 5.48
CA ALA A 138 6.27 -10.77 5.09
C ALA A 138 7.07 -11.79 4.24
N ASP A 139 7.05 -13.06 4.62
CA ASP A 139 7.74 -14.14 3.90
C ASP A 139 7.14 -14.38 2.51
N LYS A 140 5.80 -14.32 2.38
CA LYS A 140 5.13 -14.41 1.09
C LYS A 140 5.59 -13.31 0.13
N LEU A 141 5.73 -12.08 0.61
CA LEU A 141 6.27 -10.97 -0.19
C LEU A 141 7.74 -11.18 -0.58
N PHE A 142 8.53 -11.90 0.23
CA PHE A 142 9.90 -12.24 -0.09
C PHE A 142 10.02 -13.35 -1.13
N GLN A 143 9.23 -14.41 -1.00
CA GLN A 143 9.24 -15.53 -1.94
C GLN A 143 8.84 -15.10 -3.36
N GLN A 144 7.95 -14.12 -3.48
CA GLN A 144 7.61 -13.49 -4.77
C GLN A 144 8.76 -12.69 -5.40
N SER A 145 9.85 -12.42 -4.67
CA SER A 145 11.03 -11.70 -5.19
C SER A 145 12.24 -12.61 -5.47
N SER A 146 12.22 -13.86 -5.00
CA SER A 146 13.33 -14.81 -5.13
C SER A 146 13.27 -15.70 -6.38
N THR A 147 12.39 -15.41 -7.34
CA THR A 147 12.42 -16.07 -8.67
C THR A 147 13.61 -15.67 -9.54
N ILE A 148 14.45 -14.72 -9.08
CA ILE A 148 15.82 -14.53 -9.57
C ILE A 148 16.76 -15.15 -8.54
N LYS A 149 17.41 -16.25 -8.95
CA LYS A 149 18.37 -17.03 -8.13
C LYS A 149 19.49 -16.11 -7.61
N HIS A 150 19.73 -16.08 -6.29
CA HIS A 150 20.80 -16.84 -5.59
C HIS A 150 21.20 -16.21 -4.23
N THR A 151 21.36 -17.08 -3.23
CA THR A 151 22.28 -17.03 -2.07
C THR A 151 22.06 -16.04 -0.92
N GLN A 152 21.82 -16.62 0.26
CA GLN A 152 22.45 -16.41 1.59
C GLN A 152 21.41 -16.86 2.65
N THR A 153 21.66 -17.63 3.70
CA THR A 153 22.85 -18.20 4.34
C THR A 153 22.29 -19.23 5.33
N LYS A 154 22.55 -20.54 5.14
CA LYS A 154 22.35 -21.51 6.22
C LYS A 154 23.55 -21.40 7.15
N THR A 155 23.46 -20.48 8.10
CA THR A 155 24.31 -20.50 9.29
C THR A 155 23.66 -21.45 10.29
N GLN A 156 24.47 -22.40 10.76
CA GLN A 156 24.28 -23.26 11.94
C GLN A 156 23.43 -24.53 11.77
N GLN A 157 24.11 -25.65 11.50
CA GLN A 157 24.31 -26.73 12.50
C GLN A 157 25.14 -27.86 11.87
N LYS A 158 26.46 -27.84 12.12
CA LYS A 158 27.25 -29.08 12.22
C LYS A 158 28.20 -28.88 13.39
N THR A 159 27.69 -29.29 14.55
CA THR A 159 28.45 -29.61 15.75
C THR A 159 29.60 -30.53 15.37
N LYS A 160 30.82 -29.97 15.34
CA LYS A 160 32.04 -30.74 15.46
C LYS A 160 32.14 -31.19 16.91
N ILE A 161 31.76 -32.43 17.19
CA ILE A 161 32.30 -33.19 18.32
C ILE A 161 32.76 -34.53 17.74
N ASN A 162 33.92 -34.50 17.09
CA ASN A 162 34.80 -35.67 17.01
C ASN A 162 36.08 -35.28 17.76
N LYS A 163 36.11 -35.64 19.04
CA LYS A 163 37.33 -35.95 19.78
C LYS A 163 37.11 -37.31 20.41
N SER A 164 37.65 -38.35 19.78
CA SER A 164 38.44 -39.39 20.43
C SER A 164 39.12 -40.24 19.36
#